data_AF-A0A6P2A6M7-F1
#
_entry.id   AF-A0A6P2A6M7-F1
#
_cell.length_a   1.000
_cell.length_b   1.000
_cell.length_c   1.000
_cell.angle_alpha   90.00
_cell.angle_beta   90.00
_cell.angle_gamma   90.00
#
_symmetry.space_group_name_H-M   'P 1'
#
loop_
_entity.id
_entity.type
_entity.pdbx_description
1 polymer ?
#
loop_
_entity_poly.entity_id
_entity_poly.type
_entity_poly.pdbx_seq_one_letter_code
_entity_poly.pdbx_strand_id
1 'polypeptide(L)'
;MAGTALALSAFVLILALFAFESLGFQAGPYLGILTYLILPMLFVLGLLLIPIGILLHRRRASRAAAKGESPPVFPVIDLNSERTRKMVLIFLGVTVVNLTVLAGATYKGVEVMDSNEFCGEACHSVMQPEYTAYQHSPHARVDCVDCHIGPGADWFVRSKLDGAWQMVAVTLDLYPRPIPTPLHNLRPARDTCEQCHWPESYVGDKLMVDTLFAEDEANTELTTALLMKVGGQRGTDSYGIHWHVDPDVEIRYRSDESRMNVYDVELTKADGTVKVFQPRGMPPEEERGEWRQMDCVDCHNRPTHIFRTPSQELDRALATNLLDAELPYLKREGVRLLEEADYPSHEAARDGLAAALEDFYRENYPEVFADRPEAVAAAGSKLGEIFSRNVFPHMRVTWDTYPDHSGHPPVSSREDAPGCFRCHNRRHRTADREAISSDCMLCHSILAEREEEPEILKLLNP
;
A
#
# COMPACT_ATOMS: atom_id res chain seq x y z
N MET A 1 -31.02 -34.82 -6.49
CA MET A 1 -29.69 -35.41 -6.80
C MET A 1 -28.61 -34.33 -6.72
N ALA A 2 -28.57 -33.36 -7.64
CA ALA A 2 -27.56 -32.28 -7.62
C ALA A 2 -27.57 -31.45 -6.31
N GLY A 3 -28.74 -30.97 -5.86
CA GLY A 3 -28.84 -30.22 -4.59
C GLY A 3 -28.39 -31.02 -3.36
N THR A 4 -28.77 -32.30 -3.29
CA THR A 4 -28.35 -33.22 -2.22
C THR A 4 -26.84 -33.46 -2.22
N ALA A 5 -26.24 -33.65 -3.40
CA ALA A 5 -24.80 -33.83 -3.53
C ALA A 5 -24.03 -32.57 -3.10
N LEU A 6 -24.51 -31.38 -3.50
CA LEU A 6 -23.92 -30.10 -3.13
C LEU A 6 -23.99 -29.86 -1.62
N ALA A 7 -25.18 -30.03 -1.02
CA ALA A 7 -25.37 -29.86 0.43
C ALA A 7 -24.52 -30.84 1.24
N LEU A 8 -24.50 -32.12 0.85
CA LEU A 8 -23.71 -33.12 1.58
C LEU A 8 -22.20 -32.85 1.46
N SER A 9 -21.72 -32.49 0.26
CA SER A 9 -20.30 -32.18 0.04
C SER A 9 -19.86 -30.94 0.82
N ALA A 10 -20.67 -29.87 0.80
CA ALA A 10 -20.40 -28.66 1.56
C ALA A 10 -20.41 -28.94 3.07
N PHE A 11 -21.36 -29.72 3.58
CA PHE A 11 -21.44 -30.09 4.98
C PHE A 11 -20.23 -30.90 5.46
N VAL A 12 -19.81 -31.90 4.68
CA VAL A 12 -18.62 -32.71 5.00
C VAL A 12 -17.36 -31.85 4.99
N LEU A 13 -17.22 -30.93 4.04
CA LEU A 13 -16.09 -29.99 4.01
C LEU A 13 -16.07 -29.08 5.24
N ILE A 14 -17.22 -28.52 5.65
CA ILE A 14 -17.32 -27.69 6.85
C ILE A 14 -16.84 -28.47 8.09
N LEU A 15 -17.33 -29.70 8.27
CA LEU A 15 -16.94 -30.53 9.40
C LEU A 15 -15.45 -30.89 9.38
N ALA A 16 -14.90 -31.19 8.20
CA ALA A 16 -13.48 -31.52 8.05
C ALA A 16 -12.60 -30.32 8.40
N LEU A 17 -12.89 -29.14 7.86
CA LEU A 17 -12.11 -27.93 8.12
C LEU A 17 -12.22 -27.48 9.59
N PHE A 18 -13.41 -27.58 10.18
CA PHE A 18 -13.62 -27.32 11.61
C PHE A 18 -12.82 -28.30 12.49
N ALA A 19 -12.79 -29.59 12.13
CA ALA A 19 -11.99 -30.58 12.85
C ALA A 19 -10.48 -30.28 12.75
N PHE A 20 -10.00 -29.88 11.57
CA PHE A 20 -8.61 -29.44 11.37
C PHE A 20 -8.25 -28.25 12.28
N GLU A 21 -9.11 -27.25 12.36
CA GLU A 21 -8.92 -26.08 13.23
C GLU A 21 -8.89 -26.48 14.71
N SER A 22 -9.80 -27.36 15.14
CA SER A 22 -9.87 -27.86 16.53
C SER A 22 -8.65 -28.67 17.00
N LEU A 23 -7.88 -29.21 16.05
CA LEU A 23 -6.65 -29.98 16.31
C LEU A 23 -5.40 -29.10 16.41
N GLY A 24 -5.55 -27.77 16.39
CA GLY A 24 -4.45 -26.83 16.61
C GLY A 24 -3.67 -26.45 15.34
N PHE A 25 -4.16 -26.83 14.16
CA PHE A 25 -3.64 -26.28 12.92
C PHE A 25 -4.10 -24.83 12.81
N GLN A 26 -3.20 -23.89 13.12
CA GLN A 26 -3.44 -22.46 12.93
C GLN A 26 -3.52 -22.18 11.43
N ALA A 27 -4.74 -22.18 10.92
CA ALA A 27 -5.01 -21.79 9.57
C ALA A 27 -5.31 -20.29 9.56
N GLY A 28 -4.64 -19.56 8.67
CA GLY A 28 -4.82 -18.11 8.52
C GLY A 28 -6.29 -17.71 8.28
N PRO A 29 -6.58 -16.40 8.31
CA PRO A 29 -7.95 -15.85 8.23
C PRO A 29 -8.79 -16.40 7.05
N TYR A 30 -8.13 -16.84 5.98
CA TYR A 30 -8.71 -17.45 4.79
C TYR A 30 -9.44 -18.79 5.01
N LEU A 31 -8.94 -19.64 5.91
CA LEU A 31 -9.60 -20.91 6.21
C LEU A 31 -10.92 -20.66 6.97
N GLY A 32 -10.95 -19.61 7.79
CA GLY A 32 -12.18 -19.15 8.43
C GLY A 32 -13.23 -18.75 7.40
N ILE A 33 -12.86 -18.10 6.30
CA ILE A 33 -13.84 -17.61 5.31
C ILE A 33 -14.39 -18.73 4.45
N LEU A 34 -13.52 -19.64 4.02
CA LEU A 34 -13.95 -20.84 3.32
C LEU A 34 -14.92 -21.65 4.20
N THR A 35 -14.57 -21.84 5.47
CA THR A 35 -15.31 -22.68 6.43
C THR A 35 -16.61 -22.03 6.90
N TYR A 36 -16.59 -20.74 7.22
CA TYR A 36 -17.70 -20.04 7.88
C TYR A 36 -18.56 -19.19 6.94
N LEU A 37 -18.16 -18.99 5.67
CA LEU A 37 -18.91 -18.16 4.72
C LEU A 37 -19.23 -18.89 3.41
N ILE A 38 -18.20 -19.30 2.64
CA ILE A 38 -18.40 -19.88 1.30
C ILE A 38 -19.10 -21.23 1.37
N LEU A 39 -18.60 -22.16 2.19
CA LEU A 39 -19.18 -23.49 2.29
C LEU A 39 -20.61 -23.47 2.87
N PRO A 40 -20.94 -22.65 3.89
CA PRO A 40 -22.32 -22.45 4.33
C PRO A 40 -23.24 -21.91 3.24
N MET A 41 -22.78 -20.98 2.39
CA MET A 41 -23.58 -20.51 1.24
C MET A 41 -23.87 -21.64 0.24
N LEU A 42 -22.87 -22.46 -0.09
CA LEU A 42 -23.06 -23.63 -0.96
C LEU A 42 -23.97 -24.69 -0.33
N PHE A 43 -23.90 -24.86 0.99
CA PHE A 43 -24.80 -25.73 1.75
C PHE A 43 -26.25 -25.26 1.65
N VAL A 44 -26.51 -23.97 1.90
CA VAL A 44 -27.85 -23.36 1.77
C VAL A 44 -28.36 -23.45 0.33
N LEU A 45 -27.52 -23.13 -0.67
CA LEU A 45 -27.86 -23.29 -2.07
C LEU A 45 -28.23 -24.75 -2.40
N GLY A 46 -27.46 -25.72 -1.91
CA GLY A 46 -27.76 -27.14 -2.02
C GLY A 46 -29.12 -27.50 -1.43
N LEU A 47 -29.42 -27.00 -0.22
CA LEU A 47 -30.71 -27.18 0.45
C LEU A 47 -31.87 -26.57 -0.32
N LEU A 48 -31.71 -25.39 -0.94
CA LEU A 48 -32.73 -24.74 -1.78
C LEU A 48 -32.97 -25.49 -3.10
N LEU A 49 -31.92 -26.08 -3.68
CA LEU A 49 -32.02 -26.87 -4.91
C LEU A 49 -32.79 -28.19 -4.70
N ILE A 50 -32.91 -28.70 -3.47
CA ILE A 50 -33.69 -29.91 -3.16
C ILE A 50 -35.20 -29.71 -3.42
N PRO A 51 -35.92 -28.76 -2.76
CA PRO A 51 -37.33 -28.53 -3.02
C PRO A 51 -37.59 -28.03 -4.44
N ILE A 52 -36.69 -27.24 -5.04
CA ILE A 52 -36.78 -26.84 -6.46
C ILE A 52 -36.71 -28.07 -7.37
N GLY A 53 -35.76 -28.98 -7.12
CA GLY A 53 -35.65 -30.24 -7.84
C GLY A 53 -36.91 -31.10 -7.71
N ILE A 54 -37.49 -31.19 -6.51
CA ILE A 54 -38.75 -31.90 -6.26
C ILE A 54 -39.91 -31.27 -7.03
N LEU A 55 -40.02 -29.93 -7.04
CA LEU A 55 -41.05 -29.19 -7.77
C LEU A 55 -40.94 -29.37 -9.29
N LEU A 56 -39.74 -29.24 -9.84
CA LEU A 56 -39.47 -29.44 -11.27
C LEU A 56 -39.74 -30.89 -11.69
N HIS A 57 -39.38 -31.85 -10.83
CA HIS A 57 -39.67 -33.26 -11.06
C HIS A 57 -41.18 -33.54 -11.01
N ARG A 58 -41.89 -33.00 -10.01
CA ARG A 58 -43.37 -33.08 -9.95
C ARG A 58 -44.04 -32.48 -11.19
N ARG A 59 -43.55 -31.33 -11.67
CA ARG A 59 -44.04 -30.71 -12.92
C ARG A 59 -43.72 -31.54 -14.17
N ARG A 60 -42.56 -32.19 -14.23
CA ARG A 60 -42.24 -33.13 -15.33
C ARG A 60 -43.10 -34.38 -15.27
N ALA A 61 -43.27 -34.97 -14.09
CA ALA A 61 -44.09 -36.15 -13.88
C ALA A 61 -45.57 -35.86 -14.20
N SER A 62 -46.11 -34.70 -13.81
CA SER A 62 -47.48 -34.31 -14.16
C SER A 62 -47.66 -34.06 -15.66
N ARG A 63 -46.65 -33.49 -16.34
CA ARG A 63 -46.66 -33.31 -17.80
C ARG A 63 -46.52 -34.63 -18.57
N ALA A 64 -45.71 -35.57 -18.07
CA ALA A 64 -45.58 -36.91 -18.63
C ALA A 64 -46.89 -37.70 -18.45
N ALA A 65 -47.50 -37.64 -17.27
CA ALA A 65 -48.81 -38.23 -17.00
C ALA A 65 -49.92 -37.63 -17.89
N ALA A 66 -49.90 -36.31 -18.11
CA ALA A 66 -50.83 -35.64 -19.04
C ALA A 66 -50.63 -36.04 -20.51
N LYS A 67 -49.47 -36.59 -20.88
CA LYS A 67 -49.16 -37.14 -22.21
C LYS A 67 -49.35 -38.67 -22.29
N GLY A 68 -49.79 -39.33 -21.21
CA GLY A 68 -49.93 -40.79 -21.14
C GLY A 68 -48.60 -41.54 -21.02
N GLU A 69 -47.50 -40.84 -20.75
CA GLU A 69 -46.18 -41.43 -20.55
C GLU A 69 -45.99 -41.89 -19.10
N SER A 70 -45.27 -42.99 -18.90
CA SER A 70 -44.95 -43.48 -17.55
C SER A 70 -44.05 -42.48 -16.82
N PRO A 71 -44.30 -42.19 -15.53
CA PRO A 71 -43.46 -41.28 -14.77
C PRO A 71 -42.02 -41.82 -14.68
N PRO A 72 -41.00 -40.95 -14.73
CA PRO A 72 -39.62 -41.36 -14.59
C PRO A 72 -39.41 -42.09 -13.25
N VAL A 73 -38.97 -43.35 -13.32
CA VAL A 73 -38.79 -44.23 -12.15
C VAL A 73 -37.53 -43.80 -11.40
N PHE A 74 -37.61 -43.71 -10.06
CA PHE A 74 -36.43 -43.46 -9.23
C PHE A 74 -35.49 -44.68 -9.23
N PRO A 75 -34.17 -44.47 -9.21
CA PRO A 75 -33.23 -45.55 -8.96
C PRO A 75 -33.43 -46.11 -7.55
N VAL A 76 -33.55 -47.44 -7.44
CA VAL A 76 -33.67 -48.14 -6.15
C VAL A 76 -32.27 -48.34 -5.57
N ILE A 77 -31.98 -47.72 -4.43
CA ILE A 77 -30.73 -47.93 -3.68
C ILE A 77 -30.98 -49.03 -2.65
N ASP A 78 -30.60 -50.27 -2.96
CA ASP A 78 -30.67 -51.39 -2.03
C ASP A 78 -29.30 -51.66 -1.39
N LEU A 79 -29.14 -51.26 -0.13
CA LEU A 79 -27.90 -51.46 0.64
C LEU A 79 -27.68 -52.91 1.08
N ASN A 80 -28.64 -53.81 0.91
CA ASN A 80 -28.43 -55.24 1.14
C ASN A 80 -27.63 -55.89 0.00
N SER A 81 -27.59 -55.25 -1.17
CA SER A 81 -26.78 -55.70 -2.31
C SER A 81 -25.30 -55.37 -2.11
N GLU A 82 -24.43 -56.37 -2.23
CA GLU A 82 -22.97 -56.19 -2.18
C GLU A 82 -22.46 -55.18 -3.20
N ARG A 83 -23.04 -55.18 -4.41
CA ARG A 83 -22.69 -54.25 -5.48
C ARG A 83 -22.99 -52.81 -5.08
N THR A 84 -24.17 -52.56 -4.52
CA THR A 84 -24.56 -51.22 -4.06
C THR A 84 -23.66 -50.75 -2.92
N ARG A 85 -23.34 -51.62 -1.94
CA ARG A 85 -22.41 -51.28 -0.84
C ARG A 85 -21.02 -50.91 -1.35
N LYS A 86 -20.44 -51.69 -2.28
CA LYS A 86 -19.14 -51.38 -2.90
C LYS A 86 -19.18 -50.04 -3.63
N MET A 87 -20.23 -49.78 -4.42
CA MET A 87 -20.36 -48.51 -5.13
C MET A 87 -20.52 -47.32 -4.18
N VAL A 88 -21.27 -47.46 -3.08
CA VAL A 88 -21.40 -46.40 -2.06
C VAL A 88 -20.07 -46.15 -1.36
N LEU A 89 -19.32 -47.19 -0.97
CA LEU A 89 -18.01 -47.05 -0.35
C LEU A 89 -16.99 -46.39 -1.29
N ILE A 90 -16.98 -46.78 -2.57
CA ILE A 90 -16.14 -46.15 -3.59
C ILE A 90 -16.53 -44.68 -3.77
N PHE A 91 -17.83 -44.39 -3.88
CA PHE A 91 -18.33 -43.02 -4.02
C PHE A 91 -17.93 -42.15 -2.82
N LEU A 92 -18.08 -42.65 -1.59
CA LEU A 92 -17.65 -41.95 -0.36
C LEU A 92 -16.13 -41.74 -0.34
N GLY A 93 -15.35 -42.78 -0.66
CA GLY A 93 -13.89 -42.68 -0.73
C GLY A 93 -13.42 -41.64 -1.74
N VAL A 94 -13.96 -41.69 -2.96
CA VAL A 94 -13.67 -40.70 -4.02
C VAL A 94 -14.13 -39.30 -3.62
N THR A 95 -15.26 -39.17 -2.94
CA THR A 95 -15.74 -37.88 -2.43
C THR A 95 -14.74 -37.30 -1.42
N VAL A 96 -14.31 -38.08 -0.42
CA VAL A 96 -13.32 -37.61 0.58
C VAL A 96 -12.01 -37.18 -0.09
N VAL A 97 -11.52 -37.96 -1.06
CA VAL A 97 -10.31 -37.59 -1.83
C VAL A 97 -10.53 -36.28 -2.58
N ASN A 98 -11.64 -36.14 -3.32
CA ASN A 98 -11.96 -34.90 -4.04
C ASN A 98 -12.08 -33.70 -3.11
N LEU A 99 -12.71 -33.87 -1.94
CA LEU A 99 -12.85 -32.82 -0.95
C LEU A 99 -11.49 -32.39 -0.39
N THR A 100 -10.61 -33.35 -0.11
CA THR A 100 -9.24 -33.08 0.36
C THR A 100 -8.43 -32.32 -0.70
N VAL A 101 -8.50 -32.78 -1.96
CA VAL A 101 -7.82 -32.12 -3.09
C VAL A 101 -8.36 -30.71 -3.29
N LEU A 102 -9.68 -30.52 -3.26
CA LEU A 102 -10.31 -29.22 -3.45
C LEU A 102 -9.98 -28.26 -2.32
N ALA A 103 -10.01 -28.72 -1.07
CA ALA A 103 -9.63 -27.91 0.09
C ALA A 103 -8.16 -27.48 0.00
N GLY A 104 -7.25 -28.42 -0.30
CA GLY A 104 -5.83 -28.13 -0.48
C GLY A 104 -5.56 -27.17 -1.65
N ALA A 105 -6.24 -27.37 -2.79
CA ALA A 105 -6.13 -26.48 -3.94
C ALA A 105 -6.69 -25.08 -3.65
N THR A 106 -7.80 -24.99 -2.92
CA THR A 106 -8.38 -23.69 -2.53
C THR A 106 -7.47 -22.96 -1.57
N TYR A 107 -6.97 -23.64 -0.53
CA TYR A 107 -6.00 -23.06 0.41
C TYR A 107 -4.78 -22.53 -0.33
N LYS A 108 -4.18 -23.35 -1.19
CA LYS A 108 -2.99 -22.94 -1.93
C LYS A 108 -3.29 -21.80 -2.90
N GLY A 109 -4.45 -21.80 -3.53
CA GLY A 109 -4.89 -20.72 -4.41
C GLY A 109 -5.00 -19.40 -3.66
N VAL A 110 -5.56 -19.41 -2.44
CA VAL A 110 -5.66 -18.20 -1.61
C VAL A 110 -4.29 -17.72 -1.15
N GLU A 111 -3.47 -18.62 -0.60
CA GLU A 111 -2.08 -18.30 -0.19
C GLU A 111 -1.26 -17.67 -1.33
N VAL A 112 -1.42 -18.16 -2.56
CA VAL A 112 -0.78 -17.55 -3.74
C VAL A 112 -1.37 -16.18 -4.04
N MET A 113 -2.69 -16.02 -4.04
CA MET A 113 -3.34 -14.73 -4.33
C MET A 113 -3.07 -13.64 -3.28
N ASP A 114 -2.55 -14.02 -2.11
CA ASP A 114 -2.23 -13.10 -1.03
C ASP A 114 -0.71 -12.89 -0.87
N SER A 115 0.10 -13.44 -1.80
CA SER A 115 1.55 -13.26 -1.80
C SER A 115 1.97 -11.94 -2.45
N ASN A 116 3.15 -11.45 -2.08
CA ASN A 116 3.72 -10.22 -2.65
C ASN A 116 3.98 -10.37 -4.15
N GLU A 117 4.41 -11.54 -4.59
CA GLU A 117 4.63 -11.85 -6.01
C GLU A 117 3.32 -11.76 -6.79
N PHE A 118 2.21 -12.28 -6.26
CA PHE A 118 0.94 -12.16 -6.95
C PHE A 118 0.48 -10.71 -7.00
N CYS A 119 0.51 -9.99 -5.88
CA CYS A 119 0.08 -8.59 -5.84
C CYS A 119 0.96 -7.67 -6.72
N GLY A 120 2.27 -7.90 -6.76
CA GLY A 120 3.24 -7.05 -7.45
C GLY A 120 3.49 -7.41 -8.91
N GLU A 121 3.45 -8.70 -9.27
CA GLU A 121 3.93 -9.19 -10.56
C GLU A 121 2.82 -9.72 -11.47
N ALA A 122 1.67 -10.17 -10.92
CA ALA A 122 0.60 -10.72 -11.75
C ALA A 122 0.02 -9.68 -12.72
N CYS A 123 -0.14 -8.45 -12.24
CA CYS A 123 -0.53 -7.28 -13.04
C CYS A 123 0.66 -6.35 -13.25
N HIS A 124 1.81 -6.89 -13.68
CA HIS A 124 3.07 -6.14 -13.77
C HIS A 124 2.92 -4.77 -14.45
N SER A 125 2.15 -4.63 -15.53
CA SER A 125 2.01 -3.35 -16.25
C SER A 125 1.32 -2.25 -15.44
N VAL A 126 0.56 -2.57 -14.40
CA VAL A 126 -0.12 -1.56 -13.56
C VAL A 126 0.56 -1.46 -12.20
N MET A 127 1.04 -2.58 -11.67
CA MET A 127 1.61 -2.68 -10.33
C MET A 127 3.12 -2.44 -10.29
N GLN A 128 3.83 -2.42 -11.43
CA GLN A 128 5.28 -2.21 -11.46
C GLN A 128 5.74 -0.97 -10.67
N PRO A 129 5.09 0.23 -10.75
CA PRO A 129 5.52 1.38 -9.97
C PRO A 129 5.48 1.12 -8.46
N GLU A 130 4.34 0.65 -7.96
CA GLU A 130 4.12 0.41 -6.53
C GLU A 130 4.99 -0.74 -6.01
N TYR A 131 5.14 -1.83 -6.78
CA TYR A 131 5.97 -2.98 -6.40
C TYR A 131 7.46 -2.64 -6.39
N THR A 132 7.94 -1.89 -7.39
CA THR A 132 9.35 -1.44 -7.44
C THR A 132 9.67 -0.54 -6.25
N ALA A 133 8.76 0.39 -5.90
CA ALA A 133 8.93 1.25 -4.74
C ALA A 133 8.88 0.47 -3.42
N TYR A 134 7.94 -0.48 -3.29
CA TYR A 134 7.82 -1.38 -2.13
C TYR A 134 9.12 -2.13 -1.84
N GLN A 135 9.78 -2.69 -2.88
CA GLN A 135 11.01 -3.45 -2.73
C GLN A 135 12.18 -2.63 -2.15
N HIS A 136 12.11 -1.30 -2.23
CA HIS A 136 13.15 -0.37 -1.77
C HIS A 136 12.69 0.46 -0.57
N SER A 137 11.70 -0.03 0.17
CA SER A 137 11.09 0.66 1.29
C SER A 137 11.46 0.05 2.65
N PRO A 138 11.22 0.76 3.76
CA PRO A 138 11.33 0.19 5.11
C PRO A 138 10.41 -1.02 5.36
N HIS A 139 9.38 -1.20 4.53
CA HIS A 139 8.38 -2.26 4.63
C HIS A 139 8.52 -3.34 3.55
N ALA A 140 9.66 -3.42 2.85
CA ALA A 140 9.93 -4.40 1.79
C ALA A 140 9.85 -5.89 2.20
N ARG A 141 9.61 -6.16 3.49
CA ARG A 141 9.47 -7.50 4.09
C ARG A 141 8.14 -7.70 4.81
N VAL A 142 7.21 -6.76 4.67
CA VAL A 142 5.83 -6.87 5.17
C VAL A 142 4.96 -7.27 3.99
N ASP A 143 4.02 -8.20 4.20
CA ASP A 143 3.19 -8.67 3.10
C ASP A 143 2.17 -7.60 2.69
N CYS A 144 1.93 -7.47 1.38
CA CYS A 144 0.96 -6.52 0.81
C CYS A 144 -0.40 -6.62 1.51
N VAL A 145 -0.80 -7.85 1.84
CA VAL A 145 -2.10 -8.15 2.45
C VAL A 145 -2.23 -7.70 3.90
N ASP A 146 -1.13 -7.53 4.63
CA ASP A 146 -1.16 -7.03 6.02
C ASP A 146 -1.65 -5.57 6.06
N CYS A 147 -1.31 -4.79 5.04
CA CYS A 147 -1.75 -3.41 4.87
C CYS A 147 -3.05 -3.28 4.06
N HIS A 148 -3.14 -3.94 2.90
CA HIS A 148 -4.21 -3.68 1.92
C HIS A 148 -5.47 -4.55 2.05
N ILE A 149 -5.39 -5.72 2.72
CA ILE A 149 -6.54 -6.62 2.89
C ILE A 149 -6.92 -6.74 4.35
N GLY A 150 -5.97 -7.07 5.22
CA GLY A 150 -6.20 -7.24 6.65
C GLY A 150 -6.88 -8.54 7.07
N PRO A 151 -6.84 -8.85 8.37
CA PRO A 151 -7.54 -10.01 8.92
C PRO A 151 -9.06 -9.81 8.93
N GLY A 152 -9.79 -10.92 8.86
CA GLY A 152 -11.25 -10.95 9.05
C GLY A 152 -12.06 -11.16 7.77
N ALA A 153 -13.28 -11.68 7.93
CA ALA A 153 -14.12 -12.10 6.81
C ALA A 153 -14.67 -10.93 5.98
N ASP A 154 -14.99 -9.81 6.60
CA ASP A 154 -15.57 -8.65 5.92
C ASP A 154 -14.59 -8.02 4.92
N TRP A 155 -13.38 -7.70 5.40
CA TRP A 155 -12.33 -7.11 4.58
C TRP A 155 -11.85 -8.03 3.47
N PHE A 156 -11.81 -9.34 3.71
CA PHE A 156 -11.53 -10.30 2.65
C PHE A 156 -12.61 -10.32 1.57
N VAL A 157 -13.89 -10.36 1.94
CA VAL A 157 -14.96 -10.38 0.92
C VAL A 157 -14.90 -9.09 0.11
N ARG A 158 -14.72 -7.95 0.78
CA ARG A 158 -14.54 -6.65 0.12
C ARG A 158 -13.33 -6.65 -0.81
N SER A 159 -12.17 -7.12 -0.34
CA SER A 159 -10.95 -7.15 -1.15
C SER A 159 -11.04 -8.08 -2.35
N LYS A 160 -11.74 -9.22 -2.25
CA LYS A 160 -11.95 -10.13 -3.40
C LYS A 160 -12.97 -9.58 -4.40
N LEU A 161 -14.00 -8.84 -3.95
CA LEU A 161 -14.90 -8.12 -4.86
C LEU A 161 -14.20 -6.97 -5.57
N ASP A 162 -13.44 -6.16 -4.83
CA ASP A 162 -12.61 -5.09 -5.38
C ASP A 162 -11.55 -5.65 -6.33
N GLY A 163 -10.89 -6.76 -5.98
CA GLY A 163 -9.91 -7.45 -6.81
C GLY A 163 -10.52 -8.03 -8.10
N ALA A 164 -11.75 -8.55 -8.04
CA ALA A 164 -12.47 -8.99 -9.23
C ALA A 164 -12.77 -7.81 -10.17
N TRP A 165 -13.13 -6.66 -9.62
CA TRP A 165 -13.30 -5.43 -10.40
C TRP A 165 -11.97 -4.93 -10.97
N GLN A 166 -10.89 -4.94 -10.19
CA GLN A 166 -9.53 -4.59 -10.65
C GLN A 166 -9.11 -5.49 -11.82
N MET A 167 -9.37 -6.79 -11.75
CA MET A 167 -9.10 -7.71 -12.87
C MET A 167 -9.86 -7.32 -14.13
N VAL A 168 -11.15 -6.95 -14.00
CA VAL A 168 -11.95 -6.44 -15.12
C VAL A 168 -11.38 -5.12 -15.64
N ALA A 169 -11.01 -4.19 -14.75
CA ALA A 169 -10.45 -2.90 -15.11
C ALA A 169 -9.13 -3.03 -15.86
N VAL A 170 -8.21 -3.87 -15.38
CA VAL A 170 -6.93 -4.15 -16.05
C VAL A 170 -7.15 -4.83 -17.40
N THR A 171 -8.06 -5.81 -17.48
CA THR A 171 -8.34 -6.55 -18.73
C THR A 171 -8.96 -5.66 -19.81
N LEU A 172 -9.81 -4.71 -19.43
CA LEU A 172 -10.54 -3.83 -20.35
C LEU A 172 -9.92 -2.43 -20.47
N ASP A 173 -8.77 -2.20 -19.86
CA ASP A 173 -8.09 -0.89 -19.79
C ASP A 173 -8.93 0.25 -19.20
N LEU A 174 -9.76 -0.06 -18.20
CA LEU A 174 -10.69 0.86 -17.54
C LEU A 174 -10.09 1.46 -16.26
N TYR A 175 -8.89 2.02 -16.33
CA TYR A 175 -8.23 2.66 -15.18
C TYR A 175 -7.47 3.94 -15.58
N PRO A 176 -7.42 4.94 -14.68
CA PRO A 176 -6.65 6.16 -14.90
C PRO A 176 -5.13 5.90 -14.84
N ARG A 177 -4.37 6.78 -15.49
CA ARG A 177 -2.89 6.78 -15.46
C ARG A 177 -2.43 8.21 -15.20
N PRO A 178 -1.76 8.49 -14.06
CA PRO A 178 -1.43 7.58 -12.95
C PRO A 178 -2.67 7.16 -12.14
N ILE A 179 -2.51 6.17 -11.25
CA ILE A 179 -3.58 5.77 -10.32
C ILE A 179 -3.78 6.89 -9.30
N PRO A 180 -5.00 7.42 -9.11
CA PRO A 180 -5.23 8.57 -8.23
C PRO A 180 -5.00 8.23 -6.76
N THR A 181 -4.49 9.20 -6.02
CA THR A 181 -4.40 9.19 -4.56
C THR A 181 -5.18 10.38 -4.01
N PRO A 182 -5.74 10.28 -2.78
CA PRO A 182 -5.66 9.15 -1.85
C PRO A 182 -6.57 7.97 -2.22
N LEU A 183 -6.19 6.75 -1.83
CA LEU A 183 -7.04 5.57 -2.01
C LEU A 183 -8.26 5.63 -1.06
N HIS A 184 -9.46 5.38 -1.58
CA HIS A 184 -10.71 5.46 -0.81
C HIS A 184 -11.03 4.19 0.00
N ASN A 185 -10.43 3.05 -0.35
CA ASN A 185 -10.71 1.74 0.27
C ASN A 185 -9.59 1.26 1.21
N LEU A 186 -8.64 2.14 1.58
CA LEU A 186 -7.62 1.77 2.55
C LEU A 186 -8.26 1.58 3.93
N ARG A 187 -7.77 0.59 4.67
CA ARG A 187 -8.20 0.31 6.04
C ARG A 187 -7.74 1.45 6.97
N PRO A 188 -8.45 1.69 8.09
CA PRO A 188 -8.00 2.65 9.08
C PRO A 188 -6.59 2.34 9.59
N ALA A 189 -5.80 3.37 9.90
CA ALA A 189 -4.45 3.20 10.43
C ALA A 189 -4.40 2.33 11.71
N ARG A 190 -5.44 2.43 12.56
CA ARG A 190 -5.61 1.60 13.77
C ARG A 190 -5.63 0.10 13.51
N ASP A 191 -6.19 -0.31 12.38
CA ASP A 191 -6.32 -1.72 12.02
C ASP A 191 -5.15 -2.22 11.16
N THR A 192 -4.20 -1.35 10.82
CA THR A 192 -3.08 -1.61 9.91
C THR A 192 -1.75 -1.23 10.55
N CYS A 193 -1.43 0.06 10.58
CA CYS A 193 -0.20 0.61 11.13
C CYS A 193 0.01 0.23 12.59
N GLU A 194 -1.06 0.30 13.39
CA GLU A 194 -0.96 0.11 14.85
C GLU A 194 -0.76 -1.34 15.29
N GLN A 195 -0.83 -2.30 14.37
CA GLN A 195 -0.48 -3.69 14.66
C GLN A 195 1.03 -3.88 14.87
N CYS A 196 1.83 -2.96 14.31
CA CYS A 196 3.30 -3.01 14.36
C CYS A 196 3.91 -1.75 14.99
N HIS A 197 3.26 -0.59 14.83
CA HIS A 197 3.67 0.68 15.42
C HIS A 197 2.80 0.97 16.65
N TRP A 198 3.38 1.42 17.76
CA TRP A 198 2.62 1.64 18.99
C TRP A 198 2.52 3.14 19.32
N PRO A 199 1.42 3.84 18.97
CA PRO A 199 1.28 5.29 19.18
C PRO A 199 1.36 5.72 20.64
N GLU A 200 0.86 4.89 21.56
CA GLU A 200 0.87 5.17 23.00
C GLU A 200 2.26 4.97 23.62
N SER A 201 3.23 4.42 22.88
CA SER A 201 4.60 4.32 23.35
C SER A 201 5.39 5.59 23.03
N TYR A 202 5.93 6.24 24.05
CA TYR A 202 6.88 7.35 23.86
C TYR A 202 8.15 6.87 23.13
N VAL A 203 8.39 7.40 21.93
CA VAL A 203 9.58 7.07 21.13
C VAL A 203 10.75 8.02 21.45
N GLY A 204 10.46 9.20 22.00
CA GLY A 204 11.45 10.25 22.23
C GLY A 204 11.79 11.05 20.98
N ASP A 205 12.82 11.88 21.11
CA ASP A 205 13.36 12.65 19.99
C ASP A 205 14.37 11.79 19.23
N LYS A 206 14.31 11.82 17.89
CA LYS A 206 15.24 11.08 17.02
C LYS A 206 16.20 12.02 16.34
N LEU A 207 17.50 11.74 16.46
CA LEU A 207 18.52 12.37 15.64
C LEU A 207 18.38 11.85 14.21
N MET A 208 18.17 12.75 13.26
CA MET A 208 18.23 12.47 11.83
C MET A 208 19.46 13.16 11.26
N VAL A 209 20.24 12.40 10.49
CA VAL A 209 21.46 12.86 9.84
C VAL A 209 21.33 12.49 8.37
N ASP A 210 21.24 13.51 7.53
CA ASP A 210 21.16 13.37 6.09
C ASP A 210 22.47 13.90 5.48
N THR A 211 23.14 13.03 4.71
CA THR A 211 24.27 13.39 3.87
C THR A 211 23.74 13.83 2.52
N LEU A 212 24.14 15.02 2.07
CA LEU A 212 23.78 15.62 0.79
C LEU A 212 25.05 16.01 0.05
N PHE A 213 24.94 16.19 -1.26
CA PHE A 213 26.06 16.59 -2.10
C PHE A 213 25.72 17.90 -2.81
N ALA A 214 26.65 18.85 -2.79
CA ALA A 214 26.52 20.09 -3.52
C ALA A 214 26.59 19.85 -5.03
N GLU A 215 25.92 20.72 -5.81
CA GLU A 215 25.97 20.71 -7.27
C GLU A 215 27.19 21.48 -7.81
N ASP A 216 28.34 21.31 -7.16
CA ASP A 216 29.62 21.91 -7.52
C ASP A 216 30.57 20.88 -8.16
N GLU A 217 31.76 21.33 -8.57
CA GLU A 217 32.72 20.48 -9.28
C GLU A 217 33.21 19.31 -8.40
N ALA A 218 33.40 19.58 -7.11
CA ALA A 218 33.92 18.61 -6.15
C ALA A 218 32.85 17.64 -5.62
N ASN A 219 31.56 17.86 -5.95
CA ASN A 219 30.43 17.21 -5.30
C ASN A 219 30.57 17.30 -3.77
N THR A 220 30.73 18.50 -3.23
CA THR A 220 31.07 18.71 -1.82
C THR A 220 30.05 18.01 -0.92
N GLU A 221 30.53 17.11 -0.06
CA GLU A 221 29.70 16.40 0.92
C GLU A 221 29.27 17.37 2.03
N LEU A 222 27.97 17.52 2.19
CA LEU A 222 27.34 18.38 3.18
C LEU A 222 26.47 17.54 4.09
N THR A 223 26.41 17.89 5.36
CA THR A 223 25.59 17.18 6.34
C THR A 223 24.53 18.09 6.93
N THR A 224 23.30 17.59 7.00
CA THR A 224 22.22 18.19 7.77
C THR A 224 21.90 17.27 8.95
N ALA A 225 22.03 17.79 10.16
CA ALA A 225 21.69 17.08 11.39
C ALA A 225 20.56 17.80 12.10
N LEU A 226 19.50 17.08 12.42
CA LEU A 226 18.35 17.62 13.13
C LEU A 226 17.82 16.64 14.16
N LEU A 227 17.30 17.18 15.26
CA LEU A 227 16.61 16.42 16.29
C LEU A 227 15.11 16.50 16.02
N MET A 228 14.54 15.44 15.45
CA MET A 228 13.11 15.32 15.18
C MET A 228 12.36 14.97 16.45
N LYS A 229 11.37 15.79 16.79
CA LYS A 229 10.51 15.60 17.96
C LYS A 229 9.40 14.62 17.61
N VAL A 230 9.76 13.34 17.43
CA VAL A 230 8.80 12.28 17.11
C VAL A 230 7.77 12.17 18.24
N GLY A 231 8.26 12.07 19.47
CA GLY A 231 7.43 12.15 20.66
C GLY A 231 6.49 10.96 20.82
N GLY A 232 5.23 11.23 21.19
CA GLY A 232 4.22 10.27 21.61
C GLY A 232 3.73 10.52 23.03
N GLN A 233 2.86 9.65 23.53
CA GLN A 233 2.28 9.75 24.86
C GLN A 233 3.34 9.50 25.96
N ARG A 234 3.54 10.46 26.87
CA ARG A 234 4.47 10.37 28.00
C ARG A 234 3.74 10.67 29.31
N GLY A 235 3.23 9.62 29.95
CA GLY A 235 2.45 9.78 31.18
C GLY A 235 1.08 10.38 30.86
N THR A 236 0.74 11.52 31.45
CA THR A 236 -0.53 12.24 31.18
C THR A 236 -0.42 13.27 30.06
N ASP A 237 0.79 13.53 29.56
CA ASP A 237 1.05 14.55 28.55
C ASP A 237 1.53 13.90 27.25
N SER A 238 1.15 14.49 26.12
CA SER A 238 1.61 14.08 24.80
C SER A 238 2.55 15.12 24.21
N TYR A 239 3.60 14.67 23.52
CA TYR A 239 4.67 15.53 23.03
C TYR A 239 5.05 15.20 21.58
N GLY A 240 5.68 16.16 20.90
CA GLY A 240 6.22 15.98 19.54
C GLY A 240 5.13 15.88 18.48
N ILE A 241 5.48 15.50 17.26
CA ILE A 241 4.56 15.41 16.13
C ILE A 241 3.51 14.29 16.29
N HIS A 242 3.76 13.27 17.11
CA HIS A 242 2.80 12.18 17.37
C HIS A 242 1.77 12.47 18.47
N TRP A 243 1.77 13.68 19.07
CA TRP A 243 0.67 14.08 19.96
C TRP A 243 -0.72 14.00 19.27
N HIS A 244 -0.71 14.09 17.93
CA HIS A 244 -1.84 13.96 17.03
C HIS A 244 -2.56 12.61 17.09
N VAL A 245 -1.87 11.54 17.50
CA VAL A 245 -2.41 10.17 17.58
C VAL A 245 -2.58 9.70 19.03
N ASP A 246 -2.53 10.62 19.99
CA ASP A 246 -2.85 10.32 21.38
C ASP A 246 -4.33 9.91 21.52
N PRO A 247 -4.66 8.81 22.21
CA PRO A 247 -6.04 8.39 22.45
C PRO A 247 -6.94 9.45 23.11
N ASP A 248 -6.34 10.38 23.87
CA ASP A 248 -7.04 11.47 24.57
C ASP A 248 -7.22 12.73 23.69
N VAL A 249 -6.78 12.67 22.43
CA VAL A 249 -6.89 13.74 21.44
C VAL A 249 -7.63 13.22 20.22
N GLU A 250 -8.76 13.85 19.90
CA GLU A 250 -9.50 13.56 18.67
C GLU A 250 -9.40 14.77 17.73
N ILE A 251 -8.78 14.56 16.56
CA ILE A 251 -8.71 15.57 15.51
C ILE A 251 -9.51 15.12 14.30
N ARG A 252 -10.49 15.94 13.92
CA ARG A 252 -11.29 15.74 12.71
C ARG A 252 -11.05 16.89 11.75
N TYR A 253 -11.11 16.63 10.46
CA TYR A 253 -10.94 17.67 9.46
C TYR A 253 -11.84 17.47 8.23
N ARG A 254 -12.04 18.57 7.48
CA ARG A 254 -12.70 18.60 6.18
C ARG A 254 -11.73 19.13 5.12
N SER A 255 -11.75 18.54 3.93
CA SER A 255 -10.86 18.91 2.83
C SER A 255 -11.49 18.67 1.46
N ASP A 256 -10.81 19.15 0.41
CA ASP A 256 -11.06 18.68 -0.94
C ASP A 256 -10.74 17.19 -1.12
N GLU A 257 -11.13 16.62 -2.27
CA GLU A 257 -10.95 15.19 -2.59
C GLU A 257 -9.47 14.77 -2.58
N SER A 258 -8.57 15.67 -3.00
CA SER A 258 -7.13 15.46 -2.96
C SER A 258 -6.54 15.41 -1.54
N ARG A 259 -7.29 15.91 -0.55
CA ARG A 259 -6.84 16.15 0.84
C ARG A 259 -5.67 17.15 0.94
N MET A 260 -5.45 18.00 -0.05
CA MET A 260 -4.42 19.05 0.01
C MET A 260 -4.95 20.34 0.62
N ASN A 261 -6.23 20.65 0.40
CA ASN A 261 -6.86 21.87 0.88
C ASN A 261 -7.72 21.57 2.09
N VAL A 262 -7.18 21.80 3.29
CA VAL A 262 -7.91 21.64 4.55
C VAL A 262 -8.73 22.89 4.85
N TYR A 263 -10.01 22.72 5.08
CA TYR A 263 -10.98 23.81 5.29
C TYR A 263 -11.41 23.95 6.75
N ASP A 264 -11.64 22.83 7.44
CA ASP A 264 -12.02 22.84 8.85
C ASP A 264 -11.13 21.86 9.60
N VAL A 265 -10.67 22.26 10.78
CA VAL A 265 -9.99 21.39 11.74
C VAL A 265 -10.70 21.50 13.07
N GLU A 266 -11.23 20.39 13.56
CA GLU A 266 -11.85 20.25 14.86
C GLU A 266 -10.91 19.47 15.77
N LEU A 267 -10.58 20.04 16.93
CA LEU A 267 -9.78 19.43 17.98
C LEU A 267 -10.66 19.23 19.20
N THR A 268 -10.82 17.99 19.63
CA THR A 268 -11.46 17.62 20.89
C THR A 268 -10.40 17.07 21.85
N LYS A 269 -10.32 17.64 23.05
CA LYS A 269 -9.40 17.22 24.12
C LYS A 269 -10.07 16.27 25.10
N ALA A 270 -9.26 15.60 25.93
CA ALA A 270 -9.68 14.71 27.02
C ALA A 270 -10.76 15.31 27.96
N ASP A 271 -10.70 16.61 28.21
CA ASP A 271 -11.65 17.33 29.08
C ASP A 271 -12.99 17.67 28.39
N GLY A 272 -13.16 17.25 27.14
CA GLY A 272 -14.32 17.55 26.30
C GLY A 272 -14.29 18.93 25.65
N THR A 273 -13.22 19.71 25.82
CA THR A 273 -13.07 21.01 25.14
C THR A 273 -12.91 20.79 23.64
N VAL A 274 -13.82 21.40 22.87
CA VAL A 274 -13.78 21.40 21.40
C VAL A 274 -13.30 22.76 20.90
N LYS A 275 -12.33 22.74 19.99
CA LYS A 275 -11.85 23.92 19.25
C LYS A 275 -12.00 23.69 17.75
N VAL A 276 -12.59 24.64 17.06
CA VAL A 276 -12.73 24.61 15.59
C VAL A 276 -11.84 25.70 15.00
N PHE A 277 -10.97 25.32 14.06
CA PHE A 277 -10.07 26.20 13.34
C PHE A 277 -10.47 26.26 11.88
N GLN A 278 -10.58 27.48 11.36
CA GLN A 278 -11.05 27.75 10.01
C GLN A 278 -10.19 28.84 9.34
N PRO A 279 -9.82 28.70 8.06
CA PRO A 279 -9.22 29.77 7.30
C PRO A 279 -10.26 30.81 6.87
N ARG A 280 -9.81 31.99 6.44
CA ARG A 280 -10.71 33.01 5.86
C ARG A 280 -11.04 32.64 4.42
N GLY A 281 -12.28 32.89 3.99
CA GLY A 281 -12.71 32.72 2.60
C GLY A 281 -12.93 31.26 2.20
N MET A 282 -13.40 30.42 3.13
CA MET A 282 -13.77 29.03 2.84
C MET A 282 -14.89 28.94 1.78
N PRO A 283 -14.94 27.86 1.00
CA PRO A 283 -16.07 27.59 0.14
C PRO A 283 -17.36 27.35 0.96
N PRO A 284 -18.54 27.33 0.32
CA PRO A 284 -19.80 26.90 0.94
C PRO A 284 -19.63 25.55 1.65
N GLU A 285 -20.39 25.33 2.73
CA GLU A 285 -20.23 24.14 3.56
C GLU A 285 -20.42 22.82 2.78
N GLU A 286 -21.28 22.85 1.78
CA GLU A 286 -21.58 21.72 0.89
C GLU A 286 -20.39 21.32 0.01
N GLU A 287 -19.42 22.22 -0.20
CA GLU A 287 -18.23 22.02 -1.02
C GLU A 287 -16.99 21.64 -0.21
N ARG A 288 -17.09 21.56 1.13
CA ARG A 288 -15.95 21.30 2.03
C ARG A 288 -15.60 19.82 2.18
N GLY A 289 -16.32 18.92 1.50
CA GLY A 289 -16.13 17.49 1.64
C GLY A 289 -16.65 16.94 2.98
N GLU A 290 -16.36 15.67 3.22
CA GLU A 290 -16.82 14.95 4.41
C GLU A 290 -15.87 15.12 5.59
N TRP A 291 -16.41 15.00 6.81
CA TRP A 291 -15.60 14.96 8.02
C TRP A 291 -14.82 13.64 8.09
N ARG A 292 -13.51 13.75 8.32
CA ARG A 292 -12.61 12.61 8.47
C ARG A 292 -11.92 12.69 9.82
N GLN A 293 -11.79 11.54 10.49
CA GLN A 293 -10.87 11.41 11.61
C GLN A 293 -9.45 11.42 11.06
N MET A 294 -8.58 12.25 11.62
CA MET A 294 -7.17 12.26 11.25
C MET A 294 -6.50 10.98 11.74
N ASP A 295 -5.70 10.37 10.88
CA ASP A 295 -4.94 9.16 11.20
C ASP A 295 -3.50 9.20 10.65
N CYS A 296 -2.77 8.10 10.79
CA CYS A 296 -1.37 8.01 10.38
C CYS A 296 -1.17 8.30 8.88
N VAL A 297 -2.10 7.90 8.00
CA VAL A 297 -1.91 8.04 6.54
C VAL A 297 -2.20 9.45 6.04
N ASP A 298 -2.77 10.32 6.86
CA ASP A 298 -2.90 11.72 6.51
C ASP A 298 -1.54 12.43 6.50
N CYS A 299 -0.57 11.96 7.30
CA CYS A 299 0.82 12.45 7.31
C CYS A 299 1.80 11.47 6.64
N HIS A 300 1.66 10.17 6.88
CA HIS A 300 2.46 9.11 6.26
C HIS A 300 1.68 8.49 5.09
N ASN A 301 1.37 9.30 4.08
CA ASN A 301 0.48 8.90 2.98
C ASN A 301 1.11 7.88 2.03
N ARG A 302 2.45 7.76 2.02
CA ARG A 302 3.19 6.74 1.23
C ARG A 302 4.34 6.12 2.03
N PRO A 303 4.03 5.27 3.04
CA PRO A 303 5.05 4.74 3.95
C PRO A 303 5.90 3.61 3.34
N THR A 304 5.46 3.06 2.20
CA THR A 304 6.15 1.96 1.50
C THR A 304 6.38 2.26 0.01
N HIS A 305 5.45 2.93 -0.67
CA HIS A 305 5.58 3.24 -2.08
C HIS A 305 6.24 4.61 -2.29
N ILE A 306 7.51 4.74 -1.91
CA ILE A 306 8.23 6.01 -1.88
C ILE A 306 8.90 6.26 -3.25
N PHE A 307 8.53 7.35 -3.92
CA PHE A 307 9.28 7.89 -5.06
C PHE A 307 10.03 9.13 -4.59
N ARG A 308 11.35 9.14 -4.77
CA ARG A 308 12.23 10.22 -4.30
C ARG A 308 12.64 11.10 -5.46
N THR A 309 12.97 12.36 -5.19
CA THR A 309 13.43 13.28 -6.23
C THR A 309 14.80 12.85 -6.79
N PRO A 310 15.17 13.31 -8.01
CA PRO A 310 16.49 13.03 -8.58
C PRO A 310 17.64 13.37 -7.63
N SER A 311 17.54 14.53 -6.98
CA SER A 311 18.55 14.99 -6.03
C SER A 311 18.68 14.01 -4.85
N GLN A 312 17.59 13.58 -4.24
CA GLN A 312 17.61 12.63 -3.12
C GLN A 312 18.20 11.26 -3.50
N GLU A 313 17.87 10.73 -4.68
CA GLU A 313 18.43 9.45 -5.15
C GLU A 313 19.93 9.55 -5.43
N LEU A 314 20.40 10.66 -5.99
CA LEU A 314 21.82 10.92 -6.21
C LEU A 314 22.59 11.10 -4.91
N ASP A 315 22.02 11.83 -3.92
CA ASP A 315 22.64 11.98 -2.60
C ASP A 315 22.86 10.61 -1.94
N ARG A 316 21.85 9.73 -2.00
CA ARG A 316 21.96 8.36 -1.47
C ARG A 316 23.00 7.54 -2.22
N ALA A 317 23.06 7.66 -3.54
CA ALA A 317 24.01 6.90 -4.35
C ALA A 317 25.47 7.36 -4.14
N LEU A 318 25.70 8.67 -3.99
CA LEU A 318 27.00 9.24 -3.62
C LEU A 318 27.39 8.85 -2.19
N ALA A 319 26.49 9.02 -1.20
CA ALA A 319 26.74 8.67 0.20
C ALA A 319 27.07 7.19 0.42
N THR A 320 26.59 6.31 -0.47
CA THR A 320 26.85 4.86 -0.41
C THR A 320 27.99 4.40 -1.33
N ASN A 321 28.74 5.34 -1.92
CA ASN A 321 29.84 5.09 -2.86
C ASN A 321 29.43 4.24 -4.08
N LEU A 322 28.14 4.27 -4.45
CA LEU A 322 27.66 3.70 -5.71
C LEU A 322 27.93 4.64 -6.90
N LEU A 323 28.16 5.92 -6.60
CA LEU A 323 28.63 6.93 -7.52
C LEU A 323 29.96 7.47 -7.02
N ASP A 324 30.88 7.69 -7.96
CA ASP A 324 32.21 8.20 -7.67
C ASP A 324 32.17 9.73 -7.57
N ALA A 325 32.24 10.24 -6.34
CA ALA A 325 32.18 11.68 -6.06
C ALA A 325 33.38 12.46 -6.61
N GLU A 326 34.47 11.78 -7.03
CA GLU A 326 35.61 12.43 -7.65
C GLU A 326 35.36 12.78 -9.14
N LEU A 327 34.24 12.34 -9.72
CA LEU A 327 33.84 12.73 -11.07
C LEU A 327 33.31 14.19 -11.08
N PRO A 328 33.95 15.12 -11.81
CA PRO A 328 33.58 16.53 -11.77
C PRO A 328 32.11 16.80 -12.12
N TYR A 329 31.40 17.53 -11.25
CA TYR A 329 29.99 17.91 -11.43
C TYR A 329 28.98 16.75 -11.57
N LEU A 330 29.32 15.54 -11.12
CA LEU A 330 28.44 14.37 -11.22
C LEU A 330 27.05 14.62 -10.60
N LYS A 331 26.97 15.25 -9.43
CA LYS A 331 25.72 15.57 -8.76
C LYS A 331 24.86 16.52 -9.61
N ARG A 332 25.47 17.61 -10.11
CA ARG A 332 24.79 18.62 -10.94
C ARG A 332 24.26 18.01 -12.24
N GLU A 333 25.13 17.34 -12.99
CA GLU A 333 24.75 16.74 -14.27
C GLU A 333 23.77 15.59 -14.10
N GLY A 334 23.92 14.78 -13.04
CA GLY A 334 22.97 13.73 -12.71
C GLY A 334 21.57 14.28 -12.46
N VAL A 335 21.44 15.34 -11.65
CA VAL A 335 20.14 15.99 -11.38
C VAL A 335 19.54 16.50 -12.68
N ARG A 336 20.30 17.29 -13.44
CA ARG A 336 19.86 17.86 -14.73
C ARG A 336 19.37 16.77 -15.69
N LEU A 337 20.18 15.73 -15.91
CA LEU A 337 19.85 14.65 -16.84
C LEU A 337 18.61 13.86 -16.42
N LEU A 338 18.41 13.62 -15.12
CA LEU A 338 17.23 12.89 -14.60
C LEU A 338 15.95 13.74 -14.62
N GLU A 339 16.06 15.06 -14.40
CA GLU A 339 14.92 15.99 -14.48
C GLU A 339 14.49 16.24 -15.92
N GLU A 340 15.44 16.34 -16.85
CA GLU A 340 15.18 16.53 -18.29
C GLU A 340 14.81 15.22 -19.02
N ALA A 341 14.93 14.07 -18.36
CA ALA A 341 14.71 12.76 -18.95
C ALA A 341 13.24 12.55 -19.38
N ASP A 342 13.00 12.53 -20.69
CA ASP A 342 11.73 12.14 -21.30
C ASP A 342 11.94 10.94 -22.23
N TYR A 343 11.83 9.74 -21.66
CA TYR A 343 12.03 8.47 -22.37
C TYR A 343 10.76 7.62 -22.40
N PRO A 344 10.49 6.91 -23.51
CA PRO A 344 9.28 6.08 -23.64
C PRO A 344 9.35 4.77 -22.85
N SER A 345 10.55 4.33 -22.43
CA SER A 345 10.75 3.07 -21.71
C SER A 345 11.98 3.13 -20.81
N HIS A 346 12.06 2.20 -19.84
CA HIS A 346 13.24 2.04 -18.98
C HIS A 346 14.50 1.66 -19.77
N GLU A 347 14.37 0.89 -20.86
CA GLU A 347 15.50 0.53 -21.73
C GLU A 347 16.05 1.77 -22.44
N ALA A 348 15.17 2.56 -23.07
CA ALA A 348 15.57 3.81 -23.73
C ALA A 348 16.20 4.81 -22.74
N ALA A 349 15.68 4.87 -21.51
CA ALA A 349 16.26 5.71 -20.47
C ALA A 349 17.65 5.27 -20.03
N ARG A 350 17.89 3.95 -19.87
CA ARG A 350 19.21 3.43 -19.49
C ARG A 350 20.26 3.78 -20.55
N ASP A 351 19.94 3.53 -21.82
CA ASP A 351 20.87 3.82 -22.92
C ASP A 351 21.08 5.32 -23.10
N GLY A 352 19.99 6.09 -23.05
CA GLY A 352 20.02 7.53 -23.25
C GLY A 352 20.75 8.29 -22.14
N LEU A 353 20.50 7.96 -20.87
CA LEU A 353 21.17 8.62 -19.73
C LEU A 353 22.64 8.26 -19.67
N ALA A 354 23.01 7.01 -19.99
CA ALA A 354 24.41 6.61 -20.07
C ALA A 354 25.14 7.38 -21.17
N ALA A 355 24.59 7.42 -22.38
CA ALA A 355 25.18 8.14 -23.50
C ALA A 355 25.31 9.65 -23.21
N ALA A 356 24.27 10.27 -22.65
CA ALA A 356 24.28 11.70 -22.34
C ALA A 356 25.34 12.08 -21.29
N LEU A 357 25.54 11.23 -20.27
CA LEU A 357 26.58 11.45 -19.27
C LEU A 357 27.98 11.22 -19.87
N GLU A 358 28.16 10.18 -20.67
CA GLU A 358 29.42 9.94 -21.37
C GLU A 358 29.81 11.08 -22.30
N ASP A 359 28.85 11.61 -23.07
CA ASP A 359 29.08 12.73 -23.98
C ASP A 359 29.47 14.00 -23.19
N PHE A 360 28.83 14.26 -22.05
CA PHE A 360 29.24 15.35 -21.15
C PHE A 360 30.71 15.25 -20.75
N TYR A 361 31.16 14.07 -20.27
CA TYR A 361 32.57 13.90 -19.86
C TYR A 361 33.52 13.91 -21.06
N ARG A 362 33.12 13.33 -22.20
CA ARG A 362 33.96 13.34 -23.42
C ARG A 362 34.19 14.77 -23.94
N GLU A 363 33.18 15.63 -23.86
CA GLU A 363 33.27 17.00 -24.35
C GLU A 363 33.92 17.98 -23.36
N ASN A 364 33.58 17.87 -22.07
CA ASN A 364 33.98 18.87 -21.08
C ASN A 364 35.19 18.43 -20.23
N TYR A 365 35.40 17.13 -20.08
CA TYR A 365 36.44 16.53 -19.23
C TYR A 365 37.14 15.33 -19.93
N PRO A 366 37.72 15.53 -21.13
CA PRO A 366 38.25 14.43 -21.95
C PRO A 366 39.37 13.64 -21.27
N GLU A 367 40.17 14.29 -20.41
CA GLU A 367 41.21 13.61 -19.61
C GLU A 367 40.57 12.67 -18.57
N VAL A 368 39.55 13.12 -17.85
CA VAL A 368 38.80 12.27 -16.89
C VAL A 368 38.12 11.11 -17.63
N PHE A 369 37.53 11.35 -18.79
CA PHE A 369 36.91 10.30 -19.59
C PHE A 369 37.92 9.24 -20.06
N ALA A 370 39.14 9.64 -20.40
CA ALA A 370 40.22 8.73 -20.80
C ALA A 370 40.80 7.95 -19.61
N ASP A 371 40.95 8.60 -18.45
CA ASP A 371 41.56 8.00 -17.26
C ASP A 371 40.58 7.15 -16.44
N ARG A 372 39.29 7.51 -16.43
CA ARG A 372 38.24 6.86 -15.62
C ARG A 372 37.00 6.45 -16.43
N PRO A 373 37.15 5.78 -17.59
CA PRO A 373 36.00 5.42 -18.43
C PRO A 373 35.00 4.50 -17.71
N GLU A 374 35.49 3.61 -16.83
CA GLU A 374 34.65 2.70 -16.06
C GLU A 374 33.78 3.42 -15.03
N ALA A 375 34.31 4.48 -14.38
CA ALA A 375 33.57 5.26 -13.40
C ALA A 375 32.44 6.07 -14.08
N VAL A 376 32.72 6.65 -15.25
CA VAL A 376 31.71 7.36 -16.05
C VAL A 376 30.62 6.39 -16.53
N ALA A 377 31.00 5.22 -17.04
CA ALA A 377 30.03 4.20 -17.48
C ALA A 377 29.17 3.68 -16.32
N ALA A 378 29.77 3.43 -15.15
CA ALA A 378 29.04 3.05 -13.95
C ALA A 378 28.06 4.14 -13.49
N ALA A 379 28.48 5.40 -13.53
CA ALA A 379 27.62 6.53 -13.21
C ALA A 379 26.42 6.62 -14.19
N GLY A 380 26.66 6.48 -15.48
CA GLY A 380 25.61 6.47 -16.51
C GLY A 380 24.61 5.33 -16.31
N SER A 381 25.11 4.12 -16.05
CA SER A 381 24.27 2.96 -15.70
C SER A 381 23.42 3.24 -14.46
N LYS A 382 24.01 3.87 -13.44
CA LYS A 382 23.31 4.19 -12.20
C LYS A 382 22.20 5.22 -12.38
N LEU A 383 22.38 6.23 -13.25
CA LEU A 383 21.30 7.16 -13.62
C LEU A 383 20.11 6.40 -14.23
N GLY A 384 20.38 5.45 -15.13
CA GLY A 384 19.36 4.59 -15.71
C GLY A 384 18.60 3.74 -14.68
N GLU A 385 19.29 3.22 -13.65
CA GLU A 385 18.65 2.53 -12.53
C GLU A 385 17.77 3.45 -11.70
N ILE A 386 18.27 4.64 -11.35
CA ILE A 386 17.56 5.65 -10.56
C ILE A 386 16.26 6.05 -11.27
N PHE A 387 16.34 6.32 -12.58
CA PHE A 387 15.17 6.58 -13.41
C PHE A 387 14.18 5.40 -13.39
N SER A 388 14.67 4.17 -13.60
CA SER A 388 13.81 2.98 -13.68
C SER A 388 13.08 2.63 -12.38
N ARG A 389 13.53 3.17 -11.24
CA ARG A 389 12.90 2.97 -9.92
C ARG A 389 11.82 4.01 -9.60
N ASN A 390 11.85 5.17 -10.23
CA ASN A 390 10.99 6.31 -9.88
C ASN A 390 10.07 6.76 -11.01
N VAL A 391 10.46 6.53 -12.27
CA VAL A 391 9.73 6.98 -13.45
C VAL A 391 9.19 5.77 -14.22
N PHE A 392 7.88 5.76 -14.47
CA PHE A 392 7.17 4.69 -15.18
C PHE A 392 6.32 5.29 -16.30
N PRO A 393 6.88 5.46 -17.52
CA PRO A 393 6.23 6.15 -18.62
C PRO A 393 4.83 5.60 -18.97
N HIS A 394 4.69 4.27 -18.95
CA HIS A 394 3.44 3.58 -19.26
C HIS A 394 2.30 3.84 -18.25
N MET A 395 2.65 4.17 -16.99
CA MET A 395 1.70 4.57 -15.95
C MET A 395 1.66 6.09 -15.71
N ARG A 396 2.46 6.87 -16.46
CA ARG A 396 2.61 8.32 -16.28
C ARG A 396 2.97 8.69 -14.83
N VAL A 397 3.83 7.87 -14.21
CA VAL A 397 4.43 8.16 -12.90
C VAL A 397 5.81 8.75 -13.13
N THR A 398 6.06 9.89 -12.49
CA THR A 398 7.32 10.64 -12.46
C THR A 398 7.58 11.17 -11.05
N TRP A 399 8.71 11.87 -10.86
CA TRP A 399 9.25 12.35 -9.58
C TRP A 399 8.21 12.99 -8.64
N ASP A 400 7.31 13.82 -9.19
CA ASP A 400 6.32 14.58 -8.41
C ASP A 400 4.87 14.11 -8.62
N THR A 401 4.67 12.90 -9.18
CA THR A 401 3.31 12.39 -9.43
C THR A 401 2.50 12.22 -8.15
N TYR A 402 3.15 11.87 -7.04
CA TYR A 402 2.52 11.59 -5.77
C TYR A 402 3.12 12.46 -4.66
N PRO A 403 2.37 13.42 -4.10
CA PRO A 403 2.88 14.29 -3.05
C PRO A 403 3.22 13.49 -1.79
N ASP A 404 4.29 13.87 -1.09
CA ASP A 404 4.64 13.34 0.24
C ASP A 404 4.17 14.30 1.34
N HIS A 405 3.50 13.77 2.35
CA HIS A 405 2.97 14.55 3.46
C HIS A 405 3.85 14.52 4.72
N SER A 406 4.93 13.74 4.73
CA SER A 406 5.71 13.42 5.92
C SER A 406 6.66 14.53 6.39
N GLY A 407 6.66 15.68 5.74
CA GLY A 407 7.52 16.79 6.11
C GLY A 407 7.23 18.09 5.35
N HIS A 408 8.29 18.86 5.10
CA HIS A 408 8.22 20.05 4.26
C HIS A 408 8.18 19.63 2.78
N PRO A 409 7.48 20.40 1.91
CA PRO A 409 7.64 20.26 0.47
C PRO A 409 9.12 20.49 0.09
N PRO A 410 9.69 19.77 -0.90
CA PRO A 410 10.88 20.26 -1.59
C PRO A 410 10.59 21.69 -2.08
N VAL A 411 11.56 22.61 -1.91
CA VAL A 411 11.34 24.08 -1.90
C VAL A 411 10.51 24.62 -3.08
N SER A 412 10.55 23.97 -4.25
CA SER A 412 9.79 24.29 -5.45
C SER A 412 8.29 23.90 -5.43
N SER A 413 7.87 22.98 -4.55
CA SER A 413 6.54 22.33 -4.52
C SER A 413 5.60 22.82 -3.39
N ARG A 414 5.84 24.04 -2.88
CA ARG A 414 5.06 24.56 -1.73
C ARG A 414 3.56 24.69 -2.00
N GLU A 415 3.14 24.70 -3.26
CA GLU A 415 1.74 24.98 -3.64
C GLU A 415 0.92 23.70 -3.85
N ASP A 416 1.54 22.60 -4.26
CA ASP A 416 0.90 21.33 -4.64
C ASP A 416 1.10 20.21 -3.60
N ALA A 417 2.17 20.24 -2.80
CA ALA A 417 2.46 19.26 -1.75
C ALA A 417 2.85 19.88 -0.39
N PRO A 418 2.02 20.74 0.23
CA PRO A 418 2.39 21.51 1.42
C PRO A 418 2.71 20.70 2.70
N GLY A 419 2.49 19.38 2.69
CA GLY A 419 2.78 18.49 3.82
C GLY A 419 2.06 18.90 5.11
N CYS A 420 2.80 19.09 6.20
CA CYS A 420 2.23 19.51 7.49
C CYS A 420 1.60 20.92 7.44
N PHE A 421 2.03 21.78 6.51
CA PHE A 421 1.55 23.16 6.39
C PHE A 421 0.11 23.28 5.86
N ARG A 422 -0.52 22.16 5.47
CA ARG A 422 -1.97 22.08 5.22
C ARG A 422 -2.78 22.55 6.42
N CYS A 423 -2.37 22.16 7.63
CA CYS A 423 -3.00 22.57 8.89
C CYS A 423 -2.14 23.58 9.66
N HIS A 424 -0.82 23.39 9.69
CA HIS A 424 0.12 24.24 10.45
C HIS A 424 0.44 25.56 9.75
N ASN A 425 -0.58 26.38 9.53
CA ASN A 425 -0.45 27.67 8.87
C ASN A 425 -1.10 28.78 9.68
N ARG A 426 -0.70 30.03 9.40
CA ARG A 426 -1.23 31.22 10.09
C ARG A 426 -2.69 31.55 9.72
N ARG A 427 -3.32 30.76 8.82
CA ARG A 427 -4.67 31.00 8.29
C ARG A 427 -5.74 30.32 9.15
N HIS A 428 -5.52 29.08 9.59
CA HIS A 428 -6.45 28.32 10.43
C HIS A 428 -6.55 28.94 11.82
N ARG A 429 -7.71 29.50 12.14
CA ARG A 429 -7.96 30.22 13.40
C ARG A 429 -9.31 29.89 14.00
N THR A 430 -9.38 29.92 15.33
CA THR A 430 -10.65 29.90 16.06
C THR A 430 -11.39 31.24 15.94
N ALA A 431 -12.65 31.27 16.39
CA ALA A 431 -13.43 32.52 16.51
C ALA A 431 -12.71 33.57 17.38
N ASP A 432 -12.03 33.12 18.45
CA ASP A 432 -11.23 33.96 19.35
C ASP A 432 -9.82 34.28 18.81
N ARG A 433 -9.55 33.92 17.55
CA ARG A 433 -8.31 34.19 16.80
C ARG A 433 -7.06 33.44 17.25
N GLU A 434 -7.21 32.43 18.09
CA GLU A 434 -6.17 31.43 18.34
C GLU A 434 -5.83 30.72 17.03
N ALA A 435 -4.55 30.56 16.72
CA ALA A 435 -4.09 29.94 15.47
C ALA A 435 -3.43 28.59 15.73
N ILE A 436 -3.53 27.69 14.76
CA ILE A 436 -2.64 26.53 14.72
C ILE A 436 -1.22 27.05 14.49
N SER A 437 -0.30 26.70 15.39
CA SER A 437 1.06 27.20 15.33
C SER A 437 1.80 26.63 14.12
N SER A 438 2.64 27.46 13.52
CA SER A 438 3.52 27.13 12.39
C SER A 438 5.00 27.32 12.76
N ASP A 439 5.32 27.18 14.05
CA ASP A 439 6.70 27.28 14.55
C ASP A 439 7.47 26.00 14.22
N CYS A 440 8.59 26.13 13.51
CA CYS A 440 9.44 25.00 13.12
C CYS A 440 9.92 24.19 14.33
N MET A 441 10.13 24.84 15.48
CA MET A 441 10.63 24.21 16.70
C MET A 441 9.61 23.26 17.35
N LEU A 442 8.37 23.20 16.85
CA LEU A 442 7.39 22.18 17.25
C LEU A 442 7.77 20.81 16.70
N CYS A 443 8.31 20.77 15.48
CA CYS A 443 8.57 19.54 14.76
C CYS A 443 10.01 19.07 14.98
N HIS A 444 11.00 19.97 14.85
CA HIS A 444 12.40 19.59 14.97
C HIS A 444 13.26 20.73 15.50
N SER A 445 14.46 20.38 15.97
CA SER A 445 15.53 21.33 16.27
C SER A 445 16.67 21.12 15.28
N ILE A 446 17.09 22.17 14.59
CA ILE A 446 18.21 22.10 13.64
C ILE A 446 19.50 22.14 14.47
N LEU A 447 20.40 21.17 14.22
CA LEU A 447 21.69 21.08 14.90
C LEU A 447 22.84 21.48 13.97
N ALA A 448 22.72 21.14 12.68
CA ALA A 448 23.58 21.57 11.58
C ALA A 448 22.75 21.59 10.30
N GLU A 449 22.98 22.56 9.43
CA GLU A 449 22.27 22.67 8.15
C GLU A 449 23.27 22.84 7.02
N ARG A 450 23.42 21.80 6.19
CA ARG A 450 24.30 21.80 5.01
C ARG A 450 25.72 22.25 5.34
N GLU A 451 26.30 21.67 6.39
CA GLU A 451 27.65 21.96 6.87
C GLU A 451 28.62 20.84 6.47
N GLU A 452 29.85 21.20 6.10
CA GLU A 452 30.97 20.25 5.98
C GLU A 452 31.43 19.84 7.39
N GLU A 453 31.58 18.54 7.63
CA GLU A 453 32.05 17.97 8.90
C GLU A 453 31.50 18.64 10.18
N PRO A 454 30.16 18.69 10.38
CA PRO A 454 29.57 19.48 11.44
C PRO A 454 30.06 19.03 12.83
N GLU A 455 30.52 20.00 13.63
CA GLU A 455 31.10 19.76 14.95
C GLU A 455 30.16 19.00 15.89
N ILE A 456 28.84 19.17 15.74
CA ILE A 456 27.86 18.44 16.55
C ILE A 456 27.95 16.92 16.37
N LEU A 457 28.30 16.43 15.19
CA LEU A 457 28.44 14.98 14.95
C LEU A 457 29.73 14.44 15.59
N LYS A 458 30.81 15.22 15.61
CA LYS A 458 32.04 14.89 16.34
C LYS A 458 31.79 14.79 17.85
N LEU A 459 30.87 15.61 18.38
CA LEU A 459 30.47 15.56 19.78
C LEU A 459 29.55 14.37 20.12
N LEU A 460 28.65 14.01 19.21
CA LEU A 460 27.67 12.93 19.41
C LEU A 460 28.26 11.53 19.19
N ASN A 461 29.32 11.41 18.38
CA ASN A 461 30.03 10.16 18.12
C ASN A 461 31.56 10.38 18.25
N PRO A 462 32.08 10.53 19.48
CA PRO A 462 33.45 10.95 19.76
C PRO A 462 34.53 9.89 19.47
#